data_AF-A0A1N6GPX6-F1
#
_entry.id   AF-A0A1N6GPX6-F1
#
_cell.length_a   1.000
_cell.length_b   1.000
_cell.length_c   1.000
_cell.angle_alpha   90.00
_cell.angle_beta   90.00
_cell.angle_gamma   90.00
#
_symmetry.space_group_name_H-M   'P 1'
#
loop_
_entity.id
_entity.type
_entity.pdbx_description
1 polymer ?
#
loop_
_entity_poly.entity_id
_entity_poly.type
_entity_poly.pdbx_seq_one_letter_code
_entity_poly.pdbx_strand_id
1 'polypeptide(L)'
;MRKIRKNYTPVEKVAILRRHLIDHVPISDLCDELQLSPTLFYLWQKQFFENGPAAFERKNAAPNTDHLRTPRQAPTQERGRRGIDGGTYQTKKRAWGTLTGAWVPHDTRDSIIDFVRHWSQRTEIPLRRFINWLGIAASKFHDWRTRYGLVNEHNALVPRDWWLEPWEKQAVLEFHAAHPLEGYRRLAFMMLDADVVAVSPSSVYRVLCDAGLMKRHSSKPSLKGKGFQQPLRVHEHWHVDISYINVAGTFFYLCSLLNGCSRFIVHWEIRER
;
A
#
# COMPACT_ATOMS: atom_id res chain seq x y z
N MET A 1 -39.72 45.34 -35.02
CA MET A 1 -39.12 44.27 -35.86
C MET A 1 -38.45 43.24 -34.95
N ARG A 2 -38.88 41.97 -34.98
CA ARG A 2 -38.29 40.89 -34.15
C ARG A 2 -36.92 40.51 -34.73
N LYS A 3 -35.83 40.82 -34.02
CA LYS A 3 -34.48 40.34 -34.39
C LYS A 3 -34.44 38.82 -34.25
N ILE A 4 -34.21 38.11 -35.35
CA ILE A 4 -33.99 36.66 -35.38
C ILE A 4 -32.70 36.38 -34.61
N ARG A 5 -32.77 35.57 -33.55
CA ARG A 5 -31.59 35.17 -32.76
C ARG A 5 -30.82 34.11 -33.56
N LYS A 6 -29.62 34.47 -34.04
CA LYS A 6 -28.67 33.51 -34.62
C LYS A 6 -28.05 32.71 -33.48
N ASN A 7 -28.22 31.39 -33.50
CA ASN A 7 -27.61 30.49 -32.54
C ASN A 7 -26.33 29.91 -33.13
N TYR A 8 -25.21 30.08 -32.45
CA TYR A 8 -23.90 29.55 -32.87
C TYR A 8 -23.61 28.25 -32.13
N THR A 9 -23.22 27.22 -32.88
CA THR A 9 -22.77 25.94 -32.32
C THR A 9 -21.39 26.09 -31.68
N PRO A 10 -20.99 25.20 -30.75
CA PRO A 10 -19.65 25.26 -30.13
C PRO A 10 -18.50 25.23 -31.16
N VAL A 11 -18.66 24.49 -32.25
CA VAL A 11 -17.64 24.37 -33.31
C VAL A 11 -17.51 25.68 -34.08
N GLU A 12 -18.62 26.32 -34.43
CA GLU A 12 -18.62 27.63 -35.12
C GLU A 12 -18.00 28.72 -34.24
N LYS A 13 -18.29 28.74 -32.93
CA LYS A 13 -17.66 29.68 -31.99
C LYS A 13 -16.14 29.55 -31.97
N VAL A 14 -15.63 28.31 -31.94
CA VAL A 14 -14.18 28.05 -31.96
C VAL A 14 -13.55 28.47 -33.30
N ALA A 15 -14.22 28.24 -34.43
CA ALA A 15 -13.75 28.70 -35.74
C ALA A 15 -13.68 30.23 -35.83
N ILE A 16 -14.66 30.94 -35.28
CA ILE A 16 -14.69 32.41 -35.24
C ILE A 16 -13.57 32.96 -34.32
N LEU A 17 -13.36 32.34 -33.15
CA LEU A 17 -12.25 32.70 -32.26
C LEU A 17 -10.89 32.45 -32.92
N ARG A 18 -10.76 31.39 -33.73
CA ARG A 18 -9.53 31.06 -34.46
C ARG A 18 -9.13 32.13 -35.48
N ARG A 19 -10.09 32.69 -36.24
CA ARG A 19 -9.83 33.76 -37.22
C ARG A 19 -9.19 35.01 -36.57
N HIS A 20 -9.59 35.33 -35.35
CA HIS A 20 -8.97 36.43 -34.60
C HIS A 20 -7.63 36.04 -33.97
N LEU A 21 -7.57 34.89 -33.30
CA LEU A 21 -6.43 34.49 -32.48
C LEU A 21 -5.23 33.95 -33.27
N ILE A 22 -5.47 33.38 -34.46
CA ILE A 22 -4.43 32.78 -35.31
C ILE A 22 -4.21 33.62 -36.56
N ASP A 23 -5.28 34.03 -37.23
CA ASP A 23 -5.18 34.76 -38.50
C ASP A 23 -5.12 36.29 -38.29
N HIS A 24 -5.12 36.75 -37.02
CA HIS A 24 -4.97 38.15 -36.60
C HIS A 24 -5.99 39.14 -37.19
N VAL A 25 -7.16 38.66 -37.62
CA VAL A 25 -8.23 39.53 -38.13
C VAL A 25 -8.78 40.41 -37.01
N PRO A 26 -8.99 41.74 -37.22
CA PRO A 26 -9.55 42.62 -36.21
C PRO A 26 -10.94 42.21 -35.74
N ILE A 27 -11.23 42.39 -34.46
CA ILE A 27 -12.53 42.02 -33.86
C ILE A 27 -13.68 42.85 -34.46
N SER A 28 -13.42 44.12 -34.81
CA SER A 28 -14.39 44.99 -35.47
C SER A 28 -14.94 44.36 -36.75
N ASP A 29 -14.02 43.90 -37.60
CA ASP A 29 -14.34 43.43 -38.94
C ASP A 29 -15.09 42.09 -38.86
N LEU A 30 -14.70 41.23 -37.90
CA LEU A 30 -15.41 39.97 -37.61
C LEU A 30 -16.81 40.19 -37.02
N CYS A 31 -16.95 41.19 -36.15
CA CYS A 31 -18.24 41.53 -35.55
C CYS A 31 -19.22 42.12 -36.57
N ASP A 32 -18.72 42.92 -37.52
CA ASP A 32 -19.52 43.51 -38.59
C ASP A 32 -19.91 42.45 -39.64
N GLU A 33 -18.98 41.59 -40.07
CA GLU A 33 -19.22 40.49 -41.02
C GLU A 33 -20.28 39.51 -40.49
N LEU A 34 -20.19 39.14 -39.21
CA LEU A 34 -21.05 38.11 -38.61
C LEU A 34 -22.24 38.69 -37.82
N GLN A 35 -22.40 40.02 -37.80
CA GLN A 35 -23.40 40.74 -37.02
C GLN A 35 -23.40 40.31 -35.53
N LEU A 36 -22.20 40.18 -34.96
CA LEU A 36 -21.96 39.80 -33.58
C LEU A 36 -21.69 41.03 -32.72
N SER A 37 -22.19 41.06 -31.49
CA SER A 37 -21.77 42.10 -30.55
C SER A 37 -20.35 41.80 -30.02
N PRO A 38 -19.46 42.81 -29.94
CA PRO A 38 -18.10 42.60 -29.41
C PRO A 38 -18.09 41.99 -28.00
N THR A 39 -19.05 42.37 -27.16
CA THR A 39 -19.22 41.81 -25.80
C THR A 39 -19.44 40.30 -25.81
N LEU A 40 -20.18 39.77 -26.78
CA LEU A 40 -20.45 38.35 -26.89
C LEU A 40 -19.20 37.58 -27.34
N PHE A 41 -18.39 38.18 -28.22
CA PHE A 41 -17.11 37.63 -28.64
C PHE A 41 -16.14 37.48 -27.47
N TYR A 42 -15.96 38.55 -26.67
CA TYR A 42 -15.09 38.49 -25.48
C TYR A 42 -15.59 37.50 -24.43
N LEU A 43 -16.91 37.35 -24.27
CA LEU A 43 -17.48 36.34 -23.39
C LEU A 43 -17.10 34.91 -23.84
N TRP A 44 -17.18 34.63 -25.14
CA TRP A 44 -16.79 33.32 -25.68
C TRP A 44 -15.29 33.09 -25.61
N GLN A 45 -14.48 34.12 -25.86
CA GLN A 45 -13.02 34.04 -25.71
C GLN A 45 -12.64 33.64 -24.28
N LYS A 46 -13.24 34.32 -23.29
CA LYS A 46 -13.04 33.98 -21.88
C LYS A 46 -13.48 32.55 -21.56
N GLN A 47 -14.69 32.16 -21.98
CA GLN A 47 -15.21 30.80 -21.76
C GLN A 47 -14.33 29.72 -22.41
N PHE A 48 -13.75 30.00 -23.58
CA PHE A 48 -12.88 29.07 -24.28
C PHE A 48 -11.56 28.84 -23.53
N PHE A 49 -10.93 29.89 -23.00
CA PHE A 49 -9.68 29.74 -22.25
C PHE A 49 -9.89 29.16 -20.84
N GLU A 50 -11.00 29.48 -20.16
CA GLU A 50 -11.31 28.93 -18.83
C GLU A 50 -11.67 27.43 -18.89
N ASN A 51 -12.35 26.99 -19.95
CA ASN A 51 -12.69 25.57 -20.16
C ASN A 51 -11.66 24.81 -21.01
N GLY A 52 -10.65 25.50 -21.56
CA GLY A 52 -9.57 24.91 -22.33
C GLY A 52 -8.81 23.79 -21.60
N PRO A 53 -8.50 23.92 -20.28
CA PRO A 53 -7.88 22.85 -19.50
C PRO A 53 -8.70 21.55 -19.51
N ALA A 54 -10.03 21.64 -19.46
CA ALA A 54 -10.93 20.48 -19.48
C ALA A 54 -10.90 19.72 -20.81
N ALA A 55 -10.47 20.34 -21.92
CA ALA A 55 -10.27 19.67 -23.20
C ALA A 55 -8.99 18.81 -23.24
N PHE A 56 -8.01 19.10 -22.37
CA PHE A 56 -6.75 18.36 -22.26
C PHE A 56 -6.71 17.39 -21.07
N GLU A 57 -7.72 17.43 -20.18
CA GLU A 57 -7.97 16.38 -19.20
C GLU A 57 -8.44 15.10 -19.92
N ARG A 58 -7.56 14.10 -20.02
CA ARG A 58 -7.93 12.77 -20.54
C ARG A 58 -9.03 12.20 -19.63
N LYS A 59 -10.22 11.96 -20.19
CA LYS A 59 -11.24 11.10 -19.57
C LYS A 59 -10.68 9.69 -19.45
N ASN A 60 -10.06 9.37 -18.32
CA ASN A 60 -9.84 7.99 -17.93
C ASN A 60 -11.22 7.31 -17.87
N ALA A 61 -11.36 6.18 -18.55
CA ALA A 61 -12.57 5.38 -18.57
C ALA A 61 -13.14 5.21 -17.16
N ALA A 62 -14.45 5.43 -17.03
CA ALA A 62 -15.16 5.37 -15.75
C ALA A 62 -14.92 4.03 -15.02
N PRO A 63 -14.72 4.05 -13.68
CA PRO A 63 -14.85 2.84 -12.90
C PRO A 63 -16.33 2.49 -12.79
N ASN A 64 -16.66 1.24 -13.08
CA ASN A 64 -17.97 0.66 -12.86
C ASN A 64 -18.34 0.83 -11.39
N THR A 65 -19.39 1.62 -11.11
CA THR A 65 -19.96 1.76 -9.77
C THR A 65 -20.68 0.48 -9.42
N ASP A 66 -20.06 -0.32 -8.55
CA ASP A 66 -20.84 -1.19 -7.69
C ASP A 66 -20.61 -0.81 -6.23
N HIS A 67 -21.72 -0.78 -5.50
CA HIS A 67 -21.90 -0.19 -4.20
C HIS A 67 -20.93 -0.79 -3.17
N LEU A 68 -20.26 0.05 -2.36
CA LEU A 68 -19.91 -0.24 -0.95
C LEU A 68 -19.32 1.00 -0.23
N ARG A 69 -20.16 1.55 0.66
CA ARG A 69 -19.86 2.26 1.93
C ARG A 69 -18.48 2.89 2.13
N THR A 70 -18.48 4.20 2.33
CA THR A 70 -17.45 4.99 3.01
C THR A 70 -16.94 4.28 4.28
N PRO A 71 -15.63 4.01 4.45
CA PRO A 71 -15.11 3.60 5.74
C PRO A 71 -15.02 4.85 6.62
N ARG A 72 -15.79 4.84 7.71
CA ARG A 72 -15.54 5.67 8.89
C ARG A 72 -14.07 5.48 9.30
N GLN A 73 -13.36 6.58 9.52
CA GLN A 73 -12.06 6.56 10.19
C GLN A 73 -12.19 5.81 11.52
N ALA A 74 -11.39 4.76 11.70
CA ALA A 74 -11.26 4.11 13.00
C ALA A 74 -10.48 5.03 13.95
N PRO A 75 -10.88 5.16 15.22
CA PRO A 75 -10.16 5.98 16.17
C PRO A 75 -8.76 5.41 16.42
N THR A 76 -7.79 6.30 16.55
CA THR A 76 -6.41 6.03 16.96
C THR A 76 -6.40 5.23 18.26
N GLN A 77 -5.98 3.97 18.21
CA GLN A 77 -5.69 3.20 19.42
C GLN A 77 -4.32 3.63 19.99
N GLU A 78 -4.32 4.02 21.26
CA GLU A 78 -3.11 4.30 22.02
C GLU A 78 -2.20 3.07 22.12
N ARG A 79 -0.89 3.35 22.16
CA ARG A 79 0.19 2.36 22.28
C ARG A 79 0.14 1.66 23.65
N GLY A 80 0.01 0.34 23.63
CA GLY A 80 0.17 -0.51 24.81
C GLY A 80 1.61 -0.60 25.31
N ARG A 81 1.79 -0.61 26.63
CA ARG A 81 3.06 -0.53 27.39
C ARG A 81 4.02 -1.73 27.30
N ARG A 82 3.86 -2.66 26.35
CA ARG A 82 4.80 -3.79 26.20
C ARG A 82 5.28 -3.85 24.76
N GLY A 83 6.54 -3.46 24.56
CA GLY A 83 7.25 -3.50 23.29
C GLY A 83 7.30 -4.92 22.74
N ILE A 84 6.36 -5.23 21.86
CA ILE A 84 6.43 -6.36 20.96
C ILE A 84 6.38 -5.71 19.58
N ASP A 85 7.47 -5.81 18.85
CA ASP A 85 7.60 -5.25 17.50
C ASP A 85 6.55 -5.90 16.59
N GLY A 86 5.40 -5.25 16.49
CA GLY A 86 4.40 -5.50 15.47
C GLY A 86 4.94 -5.01 14.14
N GLY A 87 5.87 -5.77 13.57
CA GLY A 87 6.32 -5.59 12.20
C GLY A 87 5.10 -5.50 11.31
N THR A 88 4.91 -4.36 10.66
CA THR A 88 3.86 -4.16 9.67
C THR A 88 4.05 -5.21 8.59
N TYR A 89 3.09 -6.12 8.46
CA TYR A 89 3.03 -6.98 7.28
C TYR A 89 3.00 -6.06 6.07
N GLN A 90 4.05 -6.12 5.24
CA GLN A 90 4.06 -5.49 3.93
C GLN A 90 2.76 -5.89 3.22
N THR A 91 2.00 -4.90 2.77
CA THR A 91 0.78 -5.10 1.98
C THR A 91 1.08 -6.11 0.87
N LYS A 92 0.21 -7.12 0.71
CA LYS A 92 0.36 -8.13 -0.35
C LYS A 92 0.60 -7.40 -1.68
N LYS A 93 1.59 -7.85 -2.48
CA LYS A 93 2.06 -7.30 -3.78
C LYS A 93 0.99 -6.93 -4.83
N ARG A 94 -0.30 -7.14 -4.56
CA ARG A 94 -1.43 -6.86 -5.45
C ARG A 94 -1.93 -5.41 -5.40
N ALA A 95 -1.52 -4.63 -4.40
CA ALA A 95 -1.89 -3.22 -4.26
C ALA A 95 -0.67 -2.31 -4.41
N TRP A 96 -0.01 -2.34 -5.58
CA TRP A 96 0.78 -1.17 -5.96
C TRP A 96 -0.21 -0.11 -6.41
N GLY A 97 -0.11 1.11 -5.87
CA GLY A 97 -0.64 2.28 -6.55
C GLY A 97 0.01 2.43 -7.93
N THR A 98 -0.28 3.51 -8.65
CA THR A 98 0.37 3.81 -9.94
C THR A 98 1.88 3.64 -9.79
N LEU A 99 2.46 2.63 -10.45
CA LEU A 99 3.88 2.30 -10.35
C LEU A 99 4.69 3.52 -10.81
N THR A 100 5.19 4.31 -9.86
CA THR A 100 5.98 5.53 -10.11
C THR A 100 7.38 5.23 -10.67
N GLY A 101 7.74 3.94 -10.76
CA GLY A 101 8.96 3.45 -11.37
C GLY A 101 8.72 2.86 -12.75
N ALA A 102 8.41 3.69 -13.75
CA ALA A 102 8.53 3.26 -15.14
C ALA A 102 10.01 2.93 -15.42
N TRP A 103 10.29 1.67 -15.75
CA TRP A 103 11.61 1.22 -16.17
C TRP A 103 11.92 1.86 -17.53
N VAL A 104 13.03 2.57 -17.62
CA VAL A 104 13.44 3.27 -18.84
C VAL A 104 14.57 2.48 -19.49
N PRO A 105 14.40 2.00 -20.74
CA PRO A 105 15.48 1.37 -21.50
C PRO A 105 16.72 2.27 -21.54
N HIS A 106 17.92 1.66 -21.51
CA HIS A 106 19.17 2.41 -21.47
C HIS A 106 19.35 3.32 -22.70
N ASP A 107 18.92 2.87 -23.89
CA ASP A 107 18.94 3.70 -25.11
C ASP A 107 18.08 4.97 -24.97
N THR A 108 16.88 4.84 -24.39
CA THR A 108 15.97 5.97 -24.17
C THR A 108 16.52 6.90 -23.09
N ARG A 109 17.11 6.36 -22.03
CA ARG A 109 17.79 7.12 -20.99
C ARG A 109 18.92 7.98 -21.57
N ASP A 110 19.77 7.38 -22.39
CA ASP A 110 20.95 8.04 -22.96
C ASP A 110 20.55 9.07 -24.01
N SER A 111 19.53 8.77 -24.82
CA SER A 111 18.91 9.74 -25.74
C SER A 111 18.36 10.97 -25.00
N ILE A 112 17.76 10.79 -23.82
CA ILE A 112 17.28 11.91 -22.98
C ILE A 112 18.45 12.73 -22.43
N ILE A 113 19.54 12.07 -22.00
CA ILE A 113 20.75 12.77 -21.53
C ILE A 113 21.34 13.63 -22.65
N ASP A 114 21.44 13.08 -23.86
CA ASP A 114 22.01 13.77 -25.02
C ASP A 114 21.12 14.94 -25.46
N PHE A 115 19.81 14.75 -25.49
CA PHE A 115 18.85 15.81 -25.77
C PHE A 115 18.99 16.97 -24.78
N VAL A 116 18.99 16.70 -23.47
CA VAL A 116 19.07 17.74 -22.44
C VAL A 116 20.41 18.47 -22.49
N ARG A 117 21.52 17.76 -22.70
CA ARG A 117 22.85 18.38 -22.82
C ARG A 117 22.95 19.25 -24.06
N HIS A 118 22.51 18.76 -25.22
CA HIS A 118 22.56 19.47 -26.49
C HIS A 118 21.79 20.79 -26.43
N TRP A 119 20.54 20.76 -25.98
CA TRP A 119 19.70 21.96 -25.95
C TRP A 119 20.07 22.93 -24.84
N SER A 120 20.51 22.44 -23.68
CA SER A 120 21.00 23.30 -22.60
C SER A 120 22.21 24.14 -23.02
N GLN A 121 23.13 23.56 -23.80
CA GLN A 121 24.29 24.29 -24.32
C GLN A 121 23.91 25.33 -25.38
N ARG A 122 22.91 25.07 -26.23
CA ARG A 122 22.53 25.96 -27.34
C ARG A 122 21.59 27.08 -26.96
N THR A 123 20.74 26.87 -25.95
CA THR A 123 19.75 27.88 -25.54
C THR A 123 20.16 28.61 -24.27
N GLU A 124 21.32 28.29 -23.69
CA GLU A 124 21.81 28.80 -22.40
C GLU A 124 20.82 28.61 -21.23
N ILE A 125 19.85 27.72 -21.39
CA ILE A 125 18.87 27.39 -20.35
C ILE A 125 19.49 26.32 -19.45
N PRO A 126 19.41 26.47 -18.11
CA PRO A 126 20.00 25.51 -17.19
C PRO A 126 19.33 24.13 -17.27
N LEU A 127 20.11 23.04 -17.19
CA LEU A 127 19.63 21.65 -17.24
C LEU A 127 18.44 21.38 -16.30
N ARG A 128 18.43 22.01 -15.11
CA ARG A 128 17.35 21.88 -14.13
C ARG A 128 15.97 22.26 -14.68
N ARG A 129 15.91 23.21 -15.62
CA ARG A 129 14.65 23.65 -16.25
C ARG A 129 14.15 22.60 -17.25
N PHE A 130 15.03 22.02 -18.05
CA PHE A 130 14.70 20.94 -19.00
C PHE A 130 14.21 19.67 -18.29
N ILE A 131 14.92 19.20 -17.26
CA ILE A 131 14.53 17.98 -16.54
C ILE A 131 13.19 18.15 -15.82
N ASN A 132 12.88 19.36 -15.34
CA ASN A 132 11.58 19.67 -14.75
C ASN A 132 10.46 19.62 -15.80
N TRP A 133 10.67 20.22 -16.97
CA TRP A 133 9.71 20.12 -18.09
C TRP A 133 9.49 18.69 -18.57
N LEU A 134 10.52 17.85 -18.52
CA LEU A 134 10.43 16.42 -18.84
C LEU A 134 9.80 15.58 -17.71
N GLY A 135 9.50 16.17 -16.54
CA GLY A 135 8.94 15.46 -15.39
C GLY A 135 9.92 14.49 -14.71
N ILE A 136 11.22 14.67 -14.91
CA ILE A 136 12.26 13.79 -14.36
C ILE A 136 12.85 14.42 -13.08
N ALA A 137 12.84 13.68 -11.97
CA ALA A 137 13.48 14.11 -10.75
C ALA A 137 15.00 14.34 -10.96
N ALA A 138 15.54 15.43 -10.41
CA ALA A 138 16.95 15.78 -10.60
C ALA A 138 17.91 14.68 -10.13
N SER A 139 17.60 14.01 -9.01
CA SER A 139 18.36 12.86 -8.52
C SER A 139 18.43 11.72 -9.54
N LYS A 140 17.29 11.40 -10.19
CA LYS A 140 17.20 10.37 -11.23
C LYS A 140 18.03 10.74 -12.47
N PHE A 141 18.00 12.00 -12.89
CA PHE A 141 18.83 12.48 -14.00
C PHE A 141 20.33 12.41 -13.68
N HIS A 142 20.75 12.77 -12.46
CA HIS A 142 22.14 12.66 -12.06
C HIS A 142 22.62 11.20 -11.98
N ASP A 143 21.80 10.29 -11.45
CA ASP A 143 22.07 8.85 -11.46
C ASP A 143 22.19 8.30 -12.89
N TRP A 144 21.28 8.68 -13.78
CA TRP A 144 21.35 8.33 -15.20
C TRP A 144 22.62 8.85 -15.87
N ARG A 145 23.04 10.08 -15.55
CA ARG A 145 24.27 10.68 -16.05
C ARG A 145 25.51 9.89 -15.63
N THR A 146 25.54 9.38 -14.40
CA THR A 146 26.62 8.53 -13.89
C THR A 146 26.68 7.19 -14.62
N ARG A 147 25.52 6.69 -15.10
CA ARG A 147 25.38 5.41 -15.79
C ARG A 147 25.28 5.51 -17.31
N TYR A 148 25.62 6.66 -17.90
CA TYR A 148 25.56 6.89 -19.35
C TYR A 148 26.38 5.84 -20.10
N GLY A 149 25.79 5.19 -21.11
CA GLY A 149 26.42 4.11 -21.87
C GLY A 149 26.47 2.76 -21.16
N LEU A 150 26.05 2.66 -19.89
CA LEU A 150 25.96 1.39 -19.18
C LEU A 150 24.57 0.77 -19.37
N VAL A 151 24.54 -0.53 -19.68
CA VAL A 151 23.31 -1.33 -19.74
C VAL A 151 22.66 -1.35 -18.34
N ASN A 152 21.33 -1.34 -18.29
CA ASN A 152 20.63 -1.52 -17.02
C ASN A 152 20.86 -2.96 -16.52
N GLU A 153 21.71 -3.13 -15.52
CA GLU A 153 21.85 -4.41 -14.82
C GLU A 153 20.60 -4.70 -13.96
N HIS A 154 20.28 -5.99 -13.82
CA HIS A 154 19.15 -6.41 -13.02
C HIS A 154 19.46 -6.20 -11.53
N ASN A 155 18.70 -5.32 -10.87
CA ASN A 155 18.84 -5.08 -9.42
C ASN A 155 18.27 -6.21 -8.54
N ALA A 156 17.80 -7.33 -9.11
CA ALA A 156 17.40 -8.43 -8.23
C ALA A 156 18.63 -9.07 -7.62
N LEU A 157 18.42 -9.59 -6.41
CA LEU A 157 19.35 -10.51 -5.78
C LEU A 157 19.57 -11.68 -6.74
N VAL A 158 20.72 -11.70 -7.42
CA VAL A 158 21.23 -12.90 -8.05
C VAL A 158 21.31 -13.94 -6.93
N PRO A 159 20.64 -15.10 -7.04
CA PRO A 159 20.74 -16.14 -6.03
C PRO A 159 22.22 -16.53 -5.91
N ARG A 160 22.87 -16.09 -4.83
CA ARG A 160 24.24 -16.46 -4.51
C ARG A 160 24.26 -17.95 -4.14
N ASP A 161 25.36 -18.61 -4.45
CA ASP A 161 25.62 -20.06 -4.46
C ASP A 161 25.48 -20.81 -3.10
N TRP A 162 24.73 -20.28 -2.13
CA TRP A 162 24.55 -20.83 -0.77
C TRP A 162 23.29 -21.69 -0.61
N TRP A 163 22.73 -22.22 -1.70
CA TRP A 163 21.56 -23.08 -1.61
C TRP A 163 22.00 -24.51 -1.35
N LEU A 164 21.42 -25.12 -0.30
CA LEU A 164 21.63 -26.54 -0.08
C LEU A 164 21.22 -27.32 -1.32
N GLU A 165 22.11 -28.19 -1.76
CA GLU A 165 21.84 -29.11 -2.85
C GLU A 165 20.71 -30.09 -2.46
N PRO A 166 20.00 -30.67 -3.43
CA PRO A 166 18.91 -31.60 -3.13
C PRO A 166 19.34 -32.78 -2.25
N TRP A 167 20.57 -33.28 -2.43
CA TRP A 167 21.10 -34.39 -1.65
C TRP A 167 21.39 -33.98 -0.20
N GLU A 168 21.89 -32.76 0.05
CA GLU A 168 22.14 -32.27 1.41
C GLU A 168 20.83 -32.17 2.20
N LYS A 169 19.76 -31.68 1.55
CA LYS A 169 18.43 -31.64 2.16
C LYS A 169 17.92 -33.03 2.49
N GLN A 170 18.13 -33.99 1.59
CA GLN A 170 17.69 -35.36 1.78
C GLN A 170 18.44 -36.02 2.95
N ALA A 171 19.76 -35.86 3.03
CA ALA A 171 20.57 -36.36 4.13
C ALA A 171 20.13 -35.77 5.48
N VAL A 172 19.77 -34.49 5.54
CA VAL A 172 19.20 -33.88 6.76
C VAL A 172 17.88 -34.54 7.18
N LEU A 173 17.00 -34.86 6.23
CA LEU A 173 15.71 -35.51 6.51
C LEU A 173 15.90 -36.96 6.99
N GLU A 174 16.79 -37.70 6.34
CA GLU A 174 17.14 -39.08 6.72
C GLU A 174 17.79 -39.11 8.11
N PHE A 175 18.72 -38.20 8.39
CA PHE A 175 19.38 -38.11 9.68
C PHE A 175 18.41 -37.73 10.80
N HIS A 176 17.45 -36.83 10.53
CA HIS A 176 16.37 -36.53 11.47
C HIS A 176 15.45 -37.74 11.70
N ALA A 177 15.13 -38.52 10.67
CA ALA A 177 14.31 -39.73 10.82
C ALA A 177 15.01 -40.80 11.67
N ALA A 178 16.34 -40.90 11.60
CA ALA A 178 17.15 -41.77 12.45
C ALA A 178 17.25 -41.28 13.91
N HIS A 179 17.04 -39.99 14.16
CA HIS A 179 17.21 -39.35 15.48
C HIS A 179 15.96 -38.54 15.90
N PRO A 180 14.80 -39.19 16.12
CA PRO A 180 13.52 -38.49 16.31
C PRO A 180 13.39 -37.70 17.61
N LEU A 181 14.24 -37.97 18.61
CA LEU A 181 14.23 -37.26 19.90
C LEU A 181 15.15 -36.02 19.91
N GLU A 182 16.00 -35.87 18.89
CA GLU A 182 17.00 -34.81 18.85
C GLU A 182 16.46 -33.53 18.21
N GLY A 183 16.76 -32.39 18.84
CA GLY A 183 16.39 -31.10 18.29
C GLY A 183 17.26 -30.71 17.08
N TYR A 184 16.71 -29.92 16.16
CA TYR A 184 17.39 -29.48 14.92
C TYR A 184 18.80 -28.89 15.13
N ARG A 185 19.06 -28.20 16.25
CA ARG A 185 20.40 -27.66 16.55
C ARG A 185 21.41 -28.74 16.86
N ARG A 186 20.98 -29.75 17.64
CA ARG A 186 21.84 -30.88 18.01
C ARG A 186 22.09 -31.76 16.79
N LEU A 187 21.07 -31.98 15.96
CA LEU A 187 21.22 -32.66 14.67
C LEU A 187 22.28 -31.99 13.78
N ALA A 188 22.32 -30.66 13.71
CA ALA A 188 23.31 -29.94 12.90
C ALA A 188 24.76 -30.26 13.31
N PHE A 189 25.04 -30.31 14.62
CA PHE A 189 26.37 -30.68 15.10
C PHE A 189 26.65 -32.17 14.97
N MET A 190 25.65 -33.04 15.22
CA MET A 190 25.82 -34.48 15.02
C MET A 190 26.09 -34.85 13.56
N MET A 191 25.45 -34.19 12.60
CA MET A 191 25.70 -34.40 11.17
C MET A 191 27.10 -33.92 10.77
N LEU A 192 27.59 -32.86 11.41
CA LEU A 192 28.96 -32.38 11.21
C LEU A 192 29.98 -33.37 11.77
N ASP A 193 29.76 -33.86 12.99
CA ASP A 193 30.65 -34.81 13.66
C ASP A 193 30.65 -36.19 12.97
N ALA A 194 29.52 -36.59 12.39
CA ALA A 194 29.35 -37.85 11.65
C ALA A 194 29.75 -37.75 10.17
N ASP A 195 30.28 -36.60 9.72
CA ASP A 195 30.70 -36.33 8.34
C ASP A 195 29.59 -36.60 7.30
N VAL A 196 28.34 -36.22 7.63
CA VAL A 196 27.17 -36.41 6.77
C VAL A 196 26.91 -35.18 5.90
N VAL A 197 26.65 -34.04 6.54
CA VAL A 197 26.39 -32.74 5.88
C VAL A 197 26.83 -31.60 6.82
N ALA A 198 27.56 -30.62 6.30
CA ALA A 198 28.01 -29.45 7.03
C ALA A 198 27.09 -28.24 6.79
N VAL A 199 26.05 -28.09 7.62
CA VAL A 199 25.04 -27.01 7.48
C VAL A 199 24.78 -26.29 8.81
N SER A 200 24.41 -25.00 8.73
CA SER A 200 24.08 -24.23 9.92
C SER A 200 22.78 -24.73 10.58
N PRO A 201 22.63 -24.63 11.92
CA PRO A 201 21.41 -25.03 12.62
C PRO A 201 20.13 -24.38 12.07
N SER A 202 20.22 -23.12 11.62
CA SER A 202 19.10 -22.40 11.00
C SER A 202 18.68 -23.01 9.66
N SER A 203 19.63 -23.57 8.91
CA SER A 203 19.35 -24.23 7.63
C SER A 203 18.67 -25.58 7.85
N VAL A 204 19.15 -26.37 8.82
CA VAL A 204 18.48 -27.61 9.26
C VAL A 204 17.05 -27.33 9.68
N TYR A 205 16.82 -26.31 10.51
CA TYR A 205 15.48 -25.89 10.90
C TYR A 205 14.58 -25.60 9.70
N ARG A 206 15.07 -24.83 8.72
CA ARG A 206 14.30 -24.49 7.51
C ARG A 206 13.96 -25.72 6.69
N VAL A 207 14.92 -26.62 6.47
CA VAL A 207 14.70 -27.88 5.74
C VAL A 207 13.62 -28.73 6.43
N LEU A 208 13.70 -28.88 7.77
CA LEU A 208 12.72 -29.64 8.53
C LEU A 208 11.33 -28.97 8.58
N CYS A 209 11.28 -27.63 8.60
CA CYS A 209 10.03 -26.87 8.50
C CYS A 209 9.39 -27.01 7.12
N ASP A 210 10.18 -26.89 6.05
CA ASP A 210 9.70 -27.02 4.67
C ASP A 210 9.20 -28.44 4.39
N ALA A 211 9.81 -29.46 5.00
CA ALA A 211 9.35 -30.85 4.98
C ALA A 211 8.16 -31.13 5.93
N GLY A 212 7.68 -30.14 6.69
CA GLY A 212 6.54 -30.30 7.60
C GLY A 212 6.81 -31.11 8.87
N LEU A 213 8.07 -31.50 9.13
CA LEU A 213 8.48 -32.27 10.31
C LEU A 213 8.47 -31.43 11.57
N MET A 214 8.77 -30.13 11.44
CA MET A 214 8.65 -29.17 12.52
C MET A 214 7.25 -28.55 12.49
N LYS A 215 6.38 -29.00 13.41
CA LYS A 215 5.02 -28.47 13.52
C LYS A 215 5.05 -26.96 13.74
N ARG A 216 4.58 -26.21 12.74
CA ARG A 216 4.02 -24.89 12.96
C ARG A 216 2.81 -25.11 13.85
N HIS A 217 2.82 -24.54 15.06
CA HIS A 217 1.75 -24.69 16.04
C HIS A 217 0.39 -24.61 15.31
N SER A 218 -0.36 -25.72 15.28
CA SER A 218 -1.72 -25.73 14.76
C SER A 218 -2.58 -25.00 15.77
N SER A 219 -2.48 -23.67 15.81
CA SER A 219 -3.41 -22.87 16.59
C SER A 219 -4.79 -23.19 16.03
N LYS A 220 -5.62 -23.84 16.84
CA LYS A 220 -7.05 -23.93 16.52
C LYS A 220 -7.53 -22.51 16.22
N PRO A 221 -8.36 -22.31 15.18
CA PRO A 221 -8.90 -21.00 14.88
C PRO A 221 -9.53 -20.43 16.16
N SER A 222 -9.22 -19.16 16.45
CA SER A 222 -9.65 -18.52 17.69
C SER A 222 -11.17 -18.55 17.79
N LEU A 223 -11.70 -19.07 18.90
CA LEU A 223 -13.12 -18.97 19.24
C LEU A 223 -13.50 -17.56 19.74
N LYS A 224 -12.56 -16.61 19.71
CA LYS A 224 -12.77 -15.22 20.12
C LYS A 224 -13.88 -14.59 19.27
N GLY A 225 -14.97 -14.20 19.91
CA GLY A 225 -16.13 -13.57 19.27
C GLY A 225 -17.39 -14.44 19.21
N LYS A 226 -17.32 -15.76 19.47
CA LYS A 226 -18.50 -16.59 19.76
C LYS A 226 -18.85 -16.55 21.26
N GLY A 227 -18.76 -15.37 21.85
CA GLY A 227 -18.83 -15.17 23.30
C GLY A 227 -20.27 -15.21 23.83
N PHE A 228 -20.38 -15.58 25.10
CA PHE A 228 -21.57 -15.52 25.95
C PHE A 228 -22.41 -14.25 25.70
N GLN A 229 -23.71 -14.44 25.41
CA GLN A 229 -24.66 -13.34 25.22
C GLN A 229 -24.97 -12.69 26.57
N GLN A 230 -24.65 -11.40 26.71
CA GLN A 230 -24.91 -10.67 27.95
C GLN A 230 -26.42 -10.39 28.09
N PRO A 231 -27.00 -10.59 29.29
CA PRO A 231 -28.38 -10.18 29.57
C PRO A 231 -28.52 -8.65 29.48
N LEU A 232 -29.68 -8.18 29.02
CA LEU A 232 -29.96 -6.76 28.79
C LEU A 232 -30.79 -6.14 29.92
N ARG A 233 -31.45 -6.95 30.75
CA ARG A 233 -32.28 -6.50 31.86
C ARG A 233 -31.69 -6.89 33.21
N VAL A 234 -31.88 -6.00 34.18
CA VAL A 234 -31.53 -6.27 35.58
C VAL A 234 -32.38 -7.44 36.10
N HIS A 235 -31.74 -8.36 36.84
CA HIS A 235 -32.27 -9.63 37.34
C HIS A 235 -32.73 -10.64 36.26
N GLU A 236 -32.30 -10.48 35.01
CA GLU A 236 -32.56 -11.48 33.95
C GLU A 236 -31.70 -12.74 34.11
N HIS A 237 -30.46 -12.57 34.58
CA HIS A 237 -29.53 -13.67 34.81
C HIS A 237 -28.59 -13.29 35.95
N TRP A 238 -28.37 -14.21 36.89
CA TRP A 238 -27.40 -14.06 37.97
C TRP A 238 -26.20 -14.95 37.72
N HIS A 239 -25.00 -14.39 37.93
CA HIS A 239 -23.76 -15.13 37.89
C HIS A 239 -23.32 -15.41 39.33
N VAL A 240 -22.83 -16.63 39.56
CA VAL A 240 -22.18 -17.01 40.80
C VAL A 240 -20.70 -17.18 40.50
N ASP A 241 -19.85 -16.50 41.27
CA ASP A 241 -18.40 -16.66 41.19
C ASP A 241 -17.84 -16.99 42.57
N ILE A 242 -16.92 -17.96 42.60
CA ILE A 242 -16.21 -18.37 43.81
C ILE A 242 -14.73 -18.07 43.60
N SER A 243 -14.20 -17.18 44.43
CA SER A 243 -12.81 -16.74 44.38
C SER A 243 -12.09 -17.08 45.68
N TYR A 244 -10.83 -17.49 45.58
CA TYR A 244 -9.96 -17.70 46.74
C TYR A 244 -9.24 -16.40 47.07
N ILE A 245 -9.42 -15.89 48.28
CA ILE A 245 -8.72 -14.70 48.76
C ILE A 245 -7.85 -15.06 49.96
N ASN A 246 -6.65 -14.49 50.01
CA ASN A 246 -5.76 -14.59 51.16
C ASN A 246 -5.86 -13.31 51.98
N VAL A 247 -6.25 -13.43 53.25
CA VAL A 247 -6.30 -12.32 54.20
C VAL A 247 -5.39 -12.69 55.36
N ALA A 248 -4.30 -11.93 55.52
CA ALA A 248 -3.32 -12.09 56.60
C ALA A 248 -2.75 -13.53 56.75
N GLY A 249 -2.60 -14.26 55.64
CA GLY A 249 -2.07 -15.63 55.64
C GLY A 249 -3.13 -16.73 55.71
N THR A 250 -4.39 -16.39 55.99
CA THR A 250 -5.52 -17.33 56.00
C THR A 250 -6.26 -17.27 54.66
N PHE A 251 -6.61 -18.43 54.12
CA PHE A 251 -7.36 -18.53 52.87
C PHE A 251 -8.87 -18.60 53.13
N PHE A 252 -9.61 -17.73 52.46
CA PHE A 252 -11.06 -17.69 52.50
C PHE A 252 -11.66 -17.93 51.13
N TYR A 253 -12.87 -18.47 51.11
CA TYR A 253 -13.75 -18.51 49.96
C TYR A 253 -14.61 -17.26 49.94
N LEU A 254 -14.46 -16.44 48.90
CA LEU A 254 -15.41 -15.40 48.55
C LEU A 254 -16.43 -15.97 47.57
N CYS A 255 -17.65 -16.17 48.05
CA CYS A 255 -18.79 -16.52 47.22
C CYS A 255 -19.55 -15.25 46.88
N SER A 256 -19.63 -14.90 45.59
CA SER A 256 -20.30 -13.69 45.13
C SER A 256 -21.43 -14.01 44.16
N LEU A 257 -22.53 -13.28 44.30
CA LEU A 257 -23.68 -13.35 43.41
C LEU A 257 -23.84 -12.01 42.71
N LEU A 258 -23.70 -12.02 41.38
CA LEU A 258 -23.70 -10.83 40.55
C LEU A 258 -24.90 -10.80 39.62
N ASN A 259 -25.48 -9.62 39.42
CA ASN A 259 -26.43 -9.41 38.34
C ASN A 259 -25.70 -9.37 36.98
N GLY A 260 -26.07 -10.23 36.04
CA GLY A 260 -25.38 -10.38 34.76
C GLY A 260 -25.42 -9.14 33.87
N CYS A 261 -26.48 -8.32 33.97
CA CYS A 261 -26.65 -7.11 33.15
C CYS A 261 -25.84 -5.92 33.71
N SER A 262 -26.05 -5.57 34.98
CA SER A 262 -25.40 -4.40 35.60
C SER A 262 -24.03 -4.68 36.22
N ARG A 263 -23.66 -5.96 36.37
CA ARG A 263 -22.48 -6.42 37.13
C ARG A 263 -22.48 -6.03 38.60
N PHE A 264 -23.62 -5.61 39.14
CA PHE A 264 -23.80 -5.31 40.55
C PHE A 264 -23.72 -6.59 41.39
N ILE A 265 -22.95 -6.56 42.48
CA ILE A 265 -22.91 -7.66 43.46
C ILE A 265 -24.17 -7.56 44.31
N VAL A 266 -25.11 -8.48 44.07
CA VAL A 266 -26.38 -8.56 44.79
C VAL A 266 -26.17 -9.09 46.20
N HIS A 267 -25.27 -10.06 46.34
CA HIS A 267 -24.91 -10.66 47.61
C HIS A 267 -23.47 -11.18 47.56
N TRP A 268 -22.81 -11.19 48.71
CA TRP A 268 -21.53 -11.84 48.88
C TRP A 268 -21.40 -12.41 50.29
N GLU A 269 -20.66 -13.50 50.40
CA GLU A 269 -20.32 -14.13 51.66
C GLU A 269 -18.84 -14.52 51.63
N ILE A 270 -18.17 -14.38 52.77
CA ILE A 270 -16.81 -14.85 52.98
C ILE A 270 -16.87 -15.98 54.01
N ARG A 271 -16.34 -17.15 53.64
CA ARG A 271 -16.22 -18.28 54.55
C ARG A 271 -14.77 -18.72 54.68
N GLU A 272 -14.38 -19.01 55.91
CA GLU A 272 -13.14 -19.73 56.18
C GLU A 272 -13.28 -21.17 55.68
N ARG A 273 -12.16 -21.77 55.28
CA ARG A 273 -12.11 -23.12 54.75
C ARG A 273 -12.48 -24.18 55.78
#